data_AF-A0A539D0G9-F1
#
_entry.id   AF-A0A539D0G9-F1
#
_cell.length_a   1.000
_cell.length_b   1.000
_cell.length_c   1.000
_cell.angle_alpha   90.00
_cell.angle_beta   90.00
_cell.angle_gamma   90.00
#
_symmetry.space_group_name_H-M   'P 1'
#
loop_
_entity.id
_entity.type
_entity.pdbx_description
1 polymer ?
#
loop_
_entity_poly.entity_id
_entity_poly.type
_entity_poly.pdbx_seq_one_letter_code
_entity_poly.pdbx_strand_id
1 'polypeptide(L)' 'MGRLIEELDYRETPMGPLILRRRWVATIDADVVEVILGEEHL' A
#
# COMPACT_ATOMS: atom_id res chain seq x y z
N MET A 1 9.09 5.11 -17.77
CA MET A 1 9.11 5.80 -16.46
C MET A 1 8.05 5.14 -15.59
N GLY A 2 8.40 4.04 -14.91
CA GLY A 2 7.45 3.28 -14.10
C GLY A 2 7.05 4.08 -12.87
N ARG A 3 5.78 4.04 -12.49
CA ARG A 3 5.27 4.75 -11.31
C ARG A 3 6.01 4.25 -10.08
N LEU A 4 6.65 5.15 -9.32
CA LEU A 4 7.32 4.84 -8.05
C LEU A 4 6.36 4.22 -7.02
N ILE A 5 5.05 4.52 -7.17
CA ILE A 5 3.97 4.03 -6.32
C ILE A 5 2.75 3.73 -7.21
N GLU A 6 2.13 2.59 -6.99
CA GLU A 6 0.92 2.13 -7.66
C GLU A 6 -0.07 1.61 -6.62
N GLU A 7 -1.27 2.19 -6.57
CA GLU A 7 -2.38 1.62 -5.80
C GLU A 7 -2.96 0.43 -6.56
N LEU A 8 -3.06 -0.71 -5.89
CA LEU A 8 -3.54 -1.97 -6.45
C LEU A 8 -4.99 -2.26 -6.06
N ASP A 9 -5.40 -1.83 -4.86
CA ASP A 9 -6.74 -2.12 -4.32
C ASP A 9 -7.11 -1.12 -3.22
N TYR A 10 -8.41 -0.87 -3.10
CA TYR A 10 -9.01 -0.07 -2.03
C TYR A 10 -10.28 -0.79 -1.54
N ARG A 11 -10.41 -0.95 -0.22
CA ARG A 11 -11.61 -1.52 0.37
C ARG A 11 -12.02 -0.76 1.63
N GLU A 12 -13.30 -0.42 1.70
CA GLU A 12 -13.94 -0.07 2.96
C GLU A 12 -14.03 -1.34 3.83
N THR A 13 -13.60 -1.24 5.10
CA THR A 13 -13.77 -2.31 6.08
C THR A 13 -14.38 -1.74 7.36
N PRO A 14 -14.95 -2.58 8.25
CA PRO A 14 -15.43 -2.10 9.56
C PRO A 14 -14.36 -1.45 10.44
N MET A 15 -13.06 -1.67 10.16
CA MET A 15 -11.93 -1.07 10.88
C MET A 15 -11.40 0.20 10.17
N GLY A 16 -12.10 0.69 9.15
CA GLY A 16 -11.64 1.78 8.28
C GLY A 16 -11.09 1.29 6.93
N PRO A 17 -10.60 2.22 6.09
CA PRO A 17 -10.13 1.90 4.74
C PRO A 17 -8.87 1.03 4.78
N LEU A 18 -8.83 0.03 3.90
CA LEU A 18 -7.66 -0.78 3.61
C LEU A 18 -7.16 -0.45 2.20
N ILE A 19 -5.90 -0.07 2.10
CA ILE A 19 -5.24 0.27 0.83
C ILE A 19 -4.12 -0.72 0.57
N LEU A 20 -4.14 -1.34 -0.61
CA LEU A 20 -3.05 -2.16 -1.12
C LEU A 20 -2.26 -1.32 -2.12
N ARG A 21 -0.94 -1.18 -1.90
CA ARG A 21 -0.07 -0.47 -2.85
C ARG A 21 1.18 -1.27 -3.15
N ARG A 22 1.71 -1.09 -4.37
CA ARG A 22 3.02 -1.56 -4.80
C ARG A 22 3.96 -0.36 -4.94
N ARG A 23 5.18 -0.49 -4.43
CA ARG A 23 6.25 0.50 -4.66
C ARG A 23 7.60 -0.16 -4.87
N TRP A 24 8.47 0.50 -5.61
CA TRP A 24 9.86 0.12 -5.73
C TRP A 24 10.67 0.57 -4.50
N VAL A 25 11.44 -0.32 -3.89
CA VAL A 25 12.30 -0.02 -2.74
C VAL A 25 13.77 -0.27 -3.11
N ALA A 26 14.49 0.81 -3.39
CA ALA A 26 15.87 0.76 -3.85
C ALA A 26 16.85 0.12 -2.85
N THR A 27 16.60 0.24 -1.54
CA THR A 27 17.50 -0.31 -0.50
C THR A 27 17.52 -1.84 -0.48
N ILE A 28 16.49 -2.49 -1.01
CA ILE A 28 16.39 -3.96 -1.11
C ILE A 28 16.25 -4.42 -2.58
N ASP A 29 16.38 -3.49 -3.53
CA ASP A 29 16.31 -3.72 -4.98
C ASP A 29 15.08 -4.55 -5.41
N ALA A 30 13.89 -4.23 -4.87
CA ALA A 30 12.69 -5.00 -5.10
C ALA A 30 11.40 -4.17 -5.07
N ASP A 31 10.36 -4.70 -5.74
CA ASP A 31 8.98 -4.26 -5.56
C ASP A 31 8.42 -4.80 -4.23
N VAL A 32 7.85 -3.89 -3.43
CA VAL A 32 7.22 -4.20 -2.15
C VAL A 32 5.73 -3.94 -2.25
N VAL A 33 4.94 -4.89 -1.74
CA VAL A 33 3.49 -4.74 -1.57
C VAL A 33 3.22 -4.37 -0.11
N GLU A 34 2.55 -3.24 0.09
CA GLU A 34 2.21 -2.71 1.41
C GLU A 34 0.70 -2.75 1.60
N VAL A 35 0.27 -3.17 2.80
CA VAL A 35 -1.11 -3.06 3.27
C VAL A 35 -1.16 -1.92 4.27
N ILE A 36 -1.91 -0.88 3.95
CA ILE A 36 -2.14 0.26 4.83
C ILE A 36 -3.54 0.10 5.39
N LEU A 37 -3.64 -0.04 6.71
CA LEU A 37 -4.89 0.13 7.45
C LEU A 37 -4.99 1.61 7.81
N GLY A 38 -6.18 2.20 7.68
CA GLY A 38 -6.41 3.62 7.95
C GLY A 38 -6.04 4.10 9.36
N GLU A 39 -6.36 5.36 9.65
CA GLU A 39 -5.97 6.05 10.91
C GLU A 39 -6.75 5.59 12.15
N GLU A 40 -7.64 4.60 12.05
CA GLU A 40 -8.29 4.03 13.24
C GLU A 40 -7.31 3.05 13.90
N HIS A 41 -6.62 3.59 14.91
CA HIS A 41 -5.59 2.93 15.69
C HIS A 41 -6.16 1.66 16.34
N LEU A 42 -5.43 0.55 16.25
CA LEU A 42 -5.58 -0.60 17.16
C LEU A 42 -5.05 -0.25 18.55
#